data_AF-A0A963ILK0-F1
#
_entry.id   AF-A0A963ILK0-F1
#
_cell.length_a   1.000
_cell.length_b   1.000
_cell.length_c   1.000
_cell.angle_alpha   90.00
_cell.angle_beta   90.00
_cell.angle_gamma   90.00
#
_symmetry.space_group_name_H-M   'P 1'
#
loop_
_entity.id
_entity.type
_entity.pdbx_description
1 polymer ?
#
loop_
_entity_poly.entity_id
_entity_poly.type
_entity_poly.pdbx_seq_one_letter_code
_entity_poly.pdbx_strand_id
1 'polypeptide(L)'
;APADGKAWLRGDCLSRVLRGGSWALDHEYMRSSRRSRYDRDVRYYVNGFRVVRPVEAPAATASGDPAFESAVMKAANTVFSNTPKSASGAQAFIVDPLIDGLSGAESAATRRMESVIVEVARRNHPAFAVEEFTPSNASTARFAVVGTFTGVNKQRETSGTREAFRVCLVLLDLKAGKVAANAKEFAQPSGVDITPTKFFQDSPVWIADPPTQAYIRTCQTTKPGDPIDPVYLQQIKAAALINEAVDAYEKGQYERSRNLFASASRTAGGDQLRTYIGLYLSSWKTGAKEQTVDAIAKIVDFGLNSSRLAIKFPFQPGSAALQTGSKDAAPHELWLAQIARESTRRGICLEIIGHTDVIGPKALNQRLAARRAEYIKQRLDGLAPDLARRTIAAGKGADENLVGSRTGDARDELDRRIEFAVFQCSAAR
;
A
#
# COMPACT_ATOMS: atom_id res chain seq x y z
N ALA A 1 15.68 -41.74 -5.34
CA ALA A 1 15.62 -41.99 -3.87
C ALA A 1 14.45 -42.93 -3.63
N PRO A 2 14.48 -43.80 -2.60
CA PRO A 2 13.32 -44.63 -2.29
C PRO A 2 12.16 -43.72 -1.89
N ALA A 3 10.93 -44.19 -2.09
CA ALA A 3 9.73 -43.39 -1.85
C ALA A 3 9.58 -42.95 -0.38
N ASP A 4 10.25 -43.64 0.54
CA ASP A 4 10.26 -43.37 1.97
C ASP A 4 11.30 -42.32 2.40
N GLY A 5 12.03 -41.71 1.45
CA GLY A 5 13.00 -40.66 1.73
C GLY A 5 14.35 -41.13 2.30
N LYS A 6 14.54 -42.43 2.57
CA LYS A 6 15.81 -42.98 3.10
C LYS A 6 16.97 -42.85 2.10
N ALA A 7 18.19 -42.97 2.61
CA ALA A 7 19.39 -42.99 1.77
C ALA A 7 19.55 -44.36 1.08
N TRP A 8 20.07 -44.36 -0.15
CA TRP A 8 20.54 -45.60 -0.78
C TRP A 8 21.89 -45.94 -0.15
N LEU A 9 22.00 -47.14 0.44
CA LEU A 9 23.22 -47.59 1.13
C LEU A 9 24.13 -48.44 0.22
N ARG A 10 23.74 -48.67 -1.03
CA ARG A 10 24.47 -49.44 -2.04
C ARG A 10 24.25 -48.81 -3.41
N GLY A 11 25.25 -48.86 -4.29
CA GLY A 11 25.22 -48.28 -5.63
C GLY A 11 26.57 -47.72 -6.07
N ASP A 12 26.57 -46.88 -7.10
CA ASP A 12 27.76 -46.14 -7.53
C ASP A 12 28.15 -45.09 -6.47
N CYS A 13 29.24 -45.38 -5.76
CA CYS A 13 29.76 -44.57 -4.66
C CYS A 13 30.54 -43.32 -5.12
N LEU A 14 30.84 -43.18 -6.43
CA LEU A 14 31.48 -42.00 -6.98
C LEU A 14 30.49 -40.84 -7.09
N SER A 15 29.24 -41.13 -7.42
CA SER A 15 28.19 -40.13 -7.62
C SER A 15 27.31 -39.91 -6.39
N ARG A 16 27.19 -38.67 -5.93
CA ARG A 16 26.28 -38.26 -4.84
C ARG A 16 25.04 -37.57 -5.37
N VAL A 17 23.90 -37.81 -4.72
CA VAL A 17 22.65 -37.10 -5.03
C VAL A 17 22.58 -35.85 -4.15
N LEU A 18 22.59 -34.68 -4.78
CA LEU A 18 22.26 -33.42 -4.13
C LEU A 18 20.73 -33.29 -4.04
N ARG A 19 20.20 -33.09 -2.83
CA ARG A 19 18.79 -32.74 -2.59
C ARG A 19 18.71 -31.24 -2.35
N GLY A 20 18.02 -30.53 -3.24
CA GLY A 20 17.88 -29.08 -3.15
C GLY A 20 18.12 -28.43 -4.51
N GLY A 21 17.25 -27.49 -4.85
CA GLY A 21 17.31 -26.78 -6.13
C GLY A 21 18.45 -25.76 -6.23
N SER A 22 18.83 -25.42 -7.47
CA SER A 22 19.75 -24.33 -7.80
C SER A 22 19.09 -22.97 -7.56
N TRP A 23 19.88 -21.97 -7.11
CA TRP A 23 19.42 -20.59 -6.92
C TRP A 23 19.68 -19.69 -8.13
N ALA A 24 20.43 -20.18 -9.12
CA ALA A 24 20.87 -19.40 -10.29
C ALA A 24 20.41 -19.99 -11.63
N LEU A 25 19.57 -21.03 -11.59
CA LEU A 25 18.98 -21.67 -12.78
C LEU A 25 17.47 -21.44 -12.80
N ASP A 26 16.82 -21.83 -13.90
CA ASP A 26 15.39 -21.63 -14.11
C ASP A 26 14.49 -22.31 -13.04
N HIS A 27 13.20 -22.00 -13.11
CA HIS A 27 12.19 -22.39 -12.13
C HIS A 27 12.07 -23.91 -11.90
N GLU A 28 12.42 -24.75 -12.87
CA GLU A 28 12.37 -26.21 -12.70
C GLU A 28 13.46 -26.67 -11.72
N TYR A 29 14.62 -26.03 -11.78
CA TYR A 29 15.73 -26.29 -10.89
C TYR A 29 15.55 -25.71 -9.49
N MET A 30 14.54 -24.87 -9.23
CA MET A 30 14.30 -24.26 -7.91
C MET A 30 13.44 -25.10 -6.95
N ARG A 31 12.89 -26.24 -7.41
CA ARG A 31 11.97 -27.07 -6.60
C ARG A 31 12.70 -27.90 -5.55
N SER A 32 12.10 -28.04 -4.36
CA SER A 32 12.60 -28.92 -3.28
C SER A 32 12.63 -30.41 -3.67
N SER A 33 11.81 -30.79 -4.64
CA SER A 33 11.77 -32.14 -5.24
C SER A 33 12.88 -32.38 -6.27
N ARG A 34 13.61 -31.36 -6.73
CA ARG A 34 14.69 -31.54 -7.72
C ARG A 34 15.83 -32.37 -7.15
N ARG A 35 16.39 -33.25 -7.98
CA ARG A 35 17.53 -34.10 -7.66
C ARG A 35 18.57 -33.91 -8.75
N SER A 36 19.79 -33.59 -8.34
CA SER A 36 20.95 -33.52 -9.25
C SER A 36 21.95 -34.59 -8.84
N ARG A 37 22.65 -35.17 -9.83
CA ARG A 37 23.66 -36.21 -9.63
C ARG A 37 25.00 -35.67 -10.10
N TYR A 38 25.99 -35.70 -9.23
CA TYR A 38 27.35 -35.26 -9.53
C TYR A 38 28.34 -36.23 -8.88
N ASP A 39 29.52 -36.35 -9.46
CA ASP A 39 30.62 -37.03 -8.80
C ASP A 39 31.03 -36.27 -7.54
N ARG A 40 31.48 -37.01 -6.52
CA ARG A 40 31.77 -36.49 -5.17
C ARG A 40 32.73 -35.30 -5.18
N ASP A 41 33.61 -35.25 -6.18
CA ASP A 41 34.71 -34.29 -6.23
C ASP A 41 34.37 -33.06 -7.10
N VAL A 42 33.17 -33.00 -7.69
CA VAL A 42 32.67 -31.84 -8.46
C VAL A 42 32.23 -30.73 -7.52
N ARG A 43 32.88 -29.57 -7.64
CA ARG A 43 32.45 -28.31 -7.00
C ARG A 43 31.77 -27.44 -8.05
N TYR A 44 30.49 -27.12 -7.84
CA TYR A 44 29.71 -26.30 -8.75
C TYR A 44 29.08 -25.14 -7.99
N TYR A 45 29.22 -23.91 -8.51
CA TYR A 45 28.90 -22.67 -7.79
C TYR A 45 27.40 -22.52 -7.46
N VAL A 46 26.53 -23.29 -8.10
CA VAL A 46 25.08 -23.33 -7.80
C VAL A 46 24.69 -24.39 -6.77
N ASN A 47 25.63 -25.23 -6.34
CA ASN A 47 25.40 -26.25 -5.30
C ASN A 47 25.65 -25.62 -3.92
N GLY A 48 24.59 -25.42 -3.14
CA GLY A 48 24.66 -24.88 -1.78
C GLY A 48 23.68 -25.57 -0.82
N PHE A 49 23.79 -25.28 0.47
CA PHE A 49 22.85 -25.74 1.49
C PHE A 49 21.91 -24.59 1.90
N ARG A 50 20.65 -24.91 2.20
CA ARG A 50 19.72 -23.95 2.82
C ARG A 50 19.91 -24.01 4.34
N VAL A 51 20.30 -22.89 4.93
CA VAL A 51 20.23 -22.74 6.39
C VAL A 51 18.80 -22.37 6.74
N VAL A 52 18.03 -23.35 7.20
CA VAL A 52 16.75 -23.06 7.87
C VAL A 52 17.10 -22.65 9.29
N ARG A 53 17.17 -21.35 9.54
CA ARG A 53 17.17 -20.85 10.91
C ARG A 53 15.71 -20.88 11.37
N PRO A 54 15.35 -21.55 12.48
CA PRO A 54 14.11 -21.23 13.15
C PRO A 54 14.18 -19.74 13.45
N VAL A 55 13.37 -18.95 12.75
CA VAL A 55 12.96 -17.69 13.31
C VAL A 55 12.12 -18.16 14.49
N GLU A 56 12.67 -18.08 15.70
CA GLU A 56 11.79 -17.90 16.85
C GLU A 56 10.91 -16.73 16.43
N ALA A 57 9.68 -17.04 16.00
CA ALA A 57 8.62 -16.07 16.12
C ALA A 57 8.80 -15.58 17.56
N PRO A 58 9.02 -14.25 17.78
CA PRO A 58 9.09 -13.76 19.14
C PRO A 58 7.94 -14.41 19.87
N ALA A 59 8.25 -15.17 20.93
CA ALA A 59 7.28 -16.01 21.62
C ALA A 59 6.00 -15.21 21.65
N ALA A 60 4.96 -15.69 20.99
CA ALA A 60 3.72 -14.95 20.88
C ALA A 60 3.31 -14.70 22.33
N THR A 61 3.62 -13.52 22.85
CA THR A 61 2.96 -12.99 24.01
C THR A 61 1.55 -12.98 23.52
N ALA A 62 0.75 -13.94 23.96
CA ALA A 62 -0.63 -14.06 23.58
C ALA A 62 -1.21 -12.66 23.80
N SER A 63 -1.35 -11.91 22.72
CA SER A 63 -2.11 -10.68 22.79
C SER A 63 -3.46 -11.17 23.28
N GLY A 64 -3.99 -10.59 24.35
CA GLY A 64 -5.38 -10.87 24.76
C GLY A 64 -6.39 -10.52 23.65
N ASP A 65 -5.93 -9.94 22.55
CA ASP A 65 -6.69 -9.64 21.35
C ASP A 65 -7.12 -10.91 20.60
N PRO A 66 -8.37 -10.93 20.10
CA PRO A 66 -8.87 -12.03 19.29
C PRO A 66 -8.12 -12.17 17.96
N ALA A 67 -8.33 -13.33 17.32
CA ALA A 67 -7.94 -13.55 15.92
C ALA A 67 -8.55 -12.48 15.00
N PHE A 68 -7.86 -12.19 13.89
CA PHE A 68 -8.23 -11.17 12.92
C PHE A 68 -9.72 -11.20 12.51
N GLU A 69 -10.20 -12.34 12.01
CA GLU A 69 -11.60 -12.43 11.56
C GLU A 69 -12.58 -12.29 12.72
N SER A 70 -12.25 -12.81 13.90
CA SER A 70 -13.08 -12.66 15.11
C SER A 70 -13.20 -11.19 15.54
N ALA A 71 -12.11 -10.42 15.46
CA ALA A 71 -12.12 -8.99 15.73
C ALA A 71 -13.02 -8.24 14.73
N VAL A 72 -12.89 -8.56 13.43
CA VAL A 72 -13.71 -7.96 12.37
C VAL A 72 -15.19 -8.32 12.54
N MET A 73 -15.51 -9.59 12.79
CA MET A 73 -16.89 -10.04 13.05
C MET A 73 -17.49 -9.32 14.25
N LYS A 74 -16.73 -9.17 15.33
CA LYS A 74 -17.19 -8.44 16.52
C LYS A 74 -17.45 -6.96 16.22
N ALA A 75 -16.55 -6.30 15.50
CA ALA A 75 -16.72 -4.91 15.09
C ALA A 75 -17.95 -4.74 14.17
N ALA A 76 -18.11 -5.62 13.18
CA ALA A 76 -19.23 -5.61 12.24
C ALA A 76 -20.57 -5.82 12.95
N ASN A 77 -20.67 -6.84 13.82
CA ASN A 77 -21.89 -7.07 14.60
C ASN A 77 -22.22 -5.88 15.49
N THR A 78 -21.20 -5.22 16.08
CA THR A 78 -21.39 -4.04 16.92
C THR A 78 -21.98 -2.87 16.13
N VAL A 79 -21.43 -2.54 14.95
CA VAL A 79 -21.96 -1.42 14.15
C VAL A 79 -23.38 -1.68 13.68
N PHE A 80 -23.69 -2.89 13.19
CA PHE A 80 -25.03 -3.19 12.70
C PHE A 80 -26.07 -3.26 13.83
N SER A 81 -25.72 -3.83 14.99
CA SER A 81 -26.65 -3.96 16.13
C SER A 81 -26.99 -2.62 16.77
N ASN A 82 -26.03 -1.68 16.78
CA ASN A 82 -26.19 -0.37 17.41
C ASN A 82 -26.85 0.66 16.48
N THR A 83 -27.22 0.27 15.26
CA THR A 83 -27.90 1.16 14.33
C THR A 83 -29.37 1.30 14.72
N PRO A 84 -29.91 2.52 14.85
CA PRO A 84 -31.33 2.72 15.10
C PRO A 84 -32.17 1.98 14.06
N LYS A 85 -33.06 1.09 14.51
CA LYS A 85 -33.94 0.34 13.62
C LYS A 85 -34.89 1.32 12.91
N SER A 86 -34.75 1.45 11.59
CA SER A 86 -35.71 2.21 10.78
C SER A 86 -36.98 1.39 10.56
N ALA A 87 -38.12 2.08 10.43
CA ALA A 87 -39.39 1.45 10.10
C ALA A 87 -39.40 0.89 8.66
N SER A 88 -39.65 -0.41 8.56
CA SER A 88 -39.95 -1.25 7.38
C SER A 88 -38.84 -1.47 6.32
N GLY A 89 -38.62 -2.76 6.01
CA GLY A 89 -37.87 -3.24 4.84
C GLY A 89 -36.34 -3.24 4.99
N ALA A 90 -35.69 -4.16 4.26
CA ALA A 90 -34.23 -4.16 4.11
C ALA A 90 -33.78 -2.87 3.41
N GLN A 91 -32.73 -2.24 3.92
CA GLN A 91 -32.21 -0.96 3.45
C GLN A 91 -30.90 -1.18 2.69
N ALA A 92 -30.74 -0.51 1.54
CA ALA A 92 -29.54 -0.58 0.73
C ALA A 92 -28.29 -0.19 1.55
N PHE A 93 -27.30 -1.08 1.52
CA PHE A 93 -26.06 -0.99 2.27
C PHE A 93 -24.88 -1.30 1.36
N ILE A 94 -23.91 -0.40 1.34
CA ILE A 94 -22.67 -0.53 0.58
C ILE A 94 -21.47 -0.56 1.51
N VAL A 95 -20.39 -1.21 1.07
CA VAL A 95 -19.09 -1.15 1.74
C VAL A 95 -18.14 -0.35 0.87
N ASP A 96 -17.68 0.78 1.37
CA ASP A 96 -16.60 1.54 0.74
C ASP A 96 -15.27 0.82 1.03
N PRO A 97 -14.43 0.52 0.02
CA PRO A 97 -13.21 -0.24 0.19
C PRO A 97 -12.39 0.18 1.41
N LEU A 98 -12.06 -0.81 2.23
CA LEU A 98 -11.35 -0.58 3.48
C LEU A 98 -9.87 -0.39 3.22
N ILE A 99 -9.27 0.55 3.95
CA ILE A 99 -7.88 0.96 3.72
C ILE A 99 -7.04 0.85 4.99
N ASP A 100 -5.72 0.76 4.82
CA ASP A 100 -4.81 0.91 5.94
C ASP A 100 -4.81 2.37 6.43
N GLY A 101 -4.90 2.54 7.75
CA GLY A 101 -5.07 3.86 8.37
C GLY A 101 -3.82 4.76 8.37
N LEU A 102 -2.69 4.28 7.84
CA LEU A 102 -1.45 5.05 7.71
C LEU A 102 -1.11 5.31 6.25
N SER A 103 -1.09 4.26 5.44
CA SER A 103 -0.75 4.32 4.02
C SER A 103 -1.94 4.70 3.13
N GLY A 104 -3.18 4.49 3.58
CA GLY A 104 -4.37 4.69 2.75
C GLY A 104 -4.54 3.65 1.63
N ALA A 105 -3.74 2.58 1.65
CA ALA A 105 -3.77 1.52 0.65
C ALA A 105 -4.72 0.38 1.03
N GLU A 106 -5.32 -0.25 0.03
CA GLU A 106 -5.94 -1.57 0.23
C GLU A 106 -4.88 -2.67 0.30
N SER A 107 -5.19 -3.73 1.03
CA SER A 107 -4.38 -4.94 1.16
C SER A 107 -5.25 -6.19 1.14
N ALA A 108 -4.61 -7.37 1.08
CA ALA A 108 -5.32 -8.64 1.23
C ALA A 108 -6.16 -8.69 2.54
N ALA A 109 -5.64 -8.15 3.64
CA ALA A 109 -6.35 -8.06 4.91
C ALA A 109 -7.58 -7.16 4.84
N THR A 110 -7.49 -5.98 4.20
CA THR A 110 -8.65 -5.08 4.12
C THR A 110 -9.75 -5.64 3.20
N ARG A 111 -9.39 -6.35 2.12
CA ARG A 111 -10.36 -7.09 1.31
C ARG A 111 -10.99 -8.28 2.04
N ARG A 112 -10.21 -8.99 2.87
CA ARG A 112 -10.76 -10.03 3.73
C ARG A 112 -11.71 -9.43 4.77
N MET A 113 -11.37 -8.26 5.32
CA MET A 113 -12.22 -7.52 6.26
C MET A 113 -13.56 -7.15 5.61
N GLU A 114 -13.56 -6.63 4.38
CA GLU A 114 -14.78 -6.39 3.59
C GLU A 114 -15.64 -7.66 3.44
N SER A 115 -15.00 -8.76 3.02
CA SER A 115 -15.69 -10.05 2.85
C SER A 115 -16.39 -10.52 4.13
N VAL A 116 -15.73 -10.37 5.28
CA VAL A 116 -16.29 -10.73 6.59
C VAL A 116 -17.46 -9.79 6.97
N ILE A 117 -17.36 -8.49 6.69
CA ILE A 117 -18.44 -7.53 6.95
C ILE A 117 -19.68 -7.88 6.12
N VAL A 118 -19.50 -8.16 4.83
CA VAL A 118 -20.57 -8.60 3.92
C VAL A 118 -21.21 -9.90 4.40
N GLU A 119 -20.40 -10.86 4.85
CA GLU A 119 -20.89 -12.13 5.40
C GLU A 119 -21.74 -11.92 6.67
N VAL A 120 -21.26 -11.10 7.60
CA VAL A 120 -21.98 -10.75 8.84
C VAL A 120 -23.29 -10.02 8.53
N ALA A 121 -23.28 -9.06 7.60
CA ALA A 121 -24.48 -8.34 7.18
C ALA A 121 -25.53 -9.32 6.63
N ARG A 122 -25.14 -10.19 5.68
CA ARG A 122 -26.05 -11.14 5.03
C ARG A 122 -26.61 -12.19 6.00
N ARG A 123 -25.79 -12.71 6.92
CA ARG A 123 -26.19 -13.81 7.81
C ARG A 123 -26.91 -13.34 9.06
N ASN A 124 -26.44 -12.27 9.69
CA ASN A 124 -26.87 -11.87 11.03
C ASN A 124 -27.72 -10.60 11.03
N HIS A 125 -27.67 -9.79 9.97
CA HIS A 125 -28.32 -8.48 9.91
C HIS A 125 -29.06 -8.26 8.59
N PRO A 126 -30.09 -9.08 8.25
CA PRO A 126 -30.78 -9.03 6.95
C PRO A 126 -31.54 -7.71 6.68
N ALA A 127 -31.62 -6.82 7.67
CA ALA A 127 -32.10 -5.45 7.49
C ALA A 127 -31.15 -4.59 6.63
N PHE A 128 -29.90 -5.00 6.43
CA PHE A 128 -28.93 -4.36 5.54
C PHE A 128 -28.81 -5.16 4.24
N ALA A 129 -29.45 -4.69 3.17
CA ALA A 129 -29.36 -5.28 1.86
C ALA A 129 -28.02 -4.91 1.22
N VAL A 130 -27.09 -5.86 1.17
CA VAL A 130 -25.74 -5.63 0.62
C VAL A 130 -25.81 -5.39 -0.90
N GLU A 131 -25.31 -4.25 -1.33
CA GLU A 131 -25.15 -3.85 -2.73
C GLU A 131 -23.67 -3.65 -3.06
N GLU A 132 -23.30 -3.79 -4.34
CA GLU A 132 -21.95 -3.49 -4.81
C GLU A 132 -21.67 -1.99 -4.74
N PHE A 133 -20.43 -1.60 -4.45
CA PHE A 133 -20.02 -0.20 -4.40
C PHE A 133 -19.75 0.37 -5.80
N THR A 134 -20.84 0.68 -6.49
CA THR A 134 -20.87 1.30 -7.82
C THR A 134 -21.45 2.72 -7.74
N PRO A 135 -21.23 3.59 -8.74
CA PRO A 135 -21.75 4.97 -8.73
C PRO A 135 -23.28 5.05 -8.64
N SER A 136 -24.00 4.07 -9.22
CA SER A 136 -25.46 3.98 -9.14
C SER A 136 -25.89 3.71 -7.70
N ASN A 137 -25.30 2.68 -7.07
CA ASN A 137 -25.68 2.26 -5.73
C ASN A 137 -25.22 3.28 -4.68
N ALA A 138 -24.02 3.86 -4.84
CA ALA A 138 -23.51 4.93 -3.97
C ALA A 138 -24.39 6.19 -3.98
N SER A 139 -25.19 6.41 -5.02
CA SER A 139 -26.11 7.55 -5.11
C SER A 139 -27.45 7.29 -4.42
N THR A 140 -27.81 6.03 -4.17
CA THR A 140 -29.13 5.63 -3.64
C THR A 140 -29.07 4.87 -2.33
N ALA A 141 -27.90 4.35 -1.95
CA ALA A 141 -27.70 3.59 -0.74
C ALA A 141 -28.09 4.42 0.48
N ARG A 142 -28.74 3.75 1.44
CA ARG A 142 -29.07 4.39 2.71
C ARG A 142 -27.87 4.39 3.64
N PHE A 143 -27.16 3.27 3.67
CA PHE A 143 -26.05 3.06 4.59
C PHE A 143 -24.76 2.78 3.83
N ALA A 144 -23.66 3.31 4.35
CA ALA A 144 -22.31 2.94 3.94
C ALA A 144 -21.48 2.56 5.17
N VAL A 145 -20.66 1.52 5.05
CA VAL A 145 -19.57 1.27 5.99
C VAL A 145 -18.27 1.82 5.41
N VAL A 146 -17.54 2.55 6.24
CA VAL A 146 -16.13 2.87 6.05
C VAL A 146 -15.32 2.18 7.15
N GLY A 147 -14.08 1.82 6.86
CA GLY A 147 -13.24 1.16 7.83
C GLY A 147 -11.75 1.27 7.57
N THR A 148 -11.00 1.41 8.67
CA THR A 148 -9.54 1.39 8.64
C THR A 148 -8.99 0.19 9.38
N PHE A 149 -7.95 -0.42 8.84
CA PHE A 149 -7.19 -1.48 9.49
C PHE A 149 -5.76 -0.99 9.71
N THR A 150 -5.29 -0.86 10.96
CA THR A 150 -4.02 -0.14 11.23
C THR A 150 -3.13 -0.90 12.18
N GLY A 151 -1.88 -1.14 11.80
CA GLY A 151 -0.88 -1.69 12.73
C GLY A 151 -0.61 -0.73 13.89
N VAL A 152 -0.61 -1.25 15.13
CA VAL A 152 -0.35 -0.48 16.35
C VAL A 152 0.61 -1.21 17.30
N ASN A 153 1.31 -0.46 18.15
CA ASN A 153 2.17 -1.01 19.20
C ASN A 153 1.37 -1.50 20.41
N LYS A 154 2.07 -1.95 21.47
CA LYS A 154 1.45 -2.38 22.75
C LYS A 154 0.57 -1.30 23.38
N GLN A 155 0.93 -0.03 23.20
CA GLN A 155 0.20 1.14 23.71
C GLN A 155 -0.97 1.55 22.79
N ARG A 156 -1.25 0.79 21.72
CA ARG A 156 -2.27 1.07 20.70
C ARG A 156 -2.00 2.32 19.86
N GLU A 157 -0.75 2.75 19.81
CA GLU A 157 -0.27 3.87 19.01
C GLU A 157 0.29 3.40 17.66
N THR A 158 0.36 4.28 16.68
CA THR A 158 0.91 4.00 15.34
C THR A 158 2.43 4.19 15.27
N SER A 159 3.10 4.37 16.41
CA SER A 159 4.56 4.48 16.54
C SER A 159 5.19 3.11 16.81
N GLY A 160 6.47 2.94 16.48
CA GLY A 160 7.23 1.74 16.87
C GLY A 160 6.75 0.41 16.26
N THR A 161 7.08 -0.70 16.90
CA THR A 161 6.79 -2.06 16.40
C THR A 161 5.29 -2.34 16.37
N ARG A 162 4.80 -2.92 15.28
CA ARG A 162 3.40 -3.35 15.14
C ARG A 162 3.20 -4.66 15.91
N GLU A 163 2.38 -4.62 16.95
CA GLU A 163 2.11 -5.74 17.85
C GLU A 163 0.64 -6.14 17.89
N ALA A 164 -0.24 -5.31 17.33
CA ALA A 164 -1.63 -5.63 17.07
C ALA A 164 -2.11 -4.86 15.84
N PHE A 165 -3.30 -5.17 15.36
CA PHE A 165 -4.02 -4.35 14.39
C PHE A 165 -5.27 -3.77 15.02
N ARG A 166 -5.48 -2.46 14.84
CA ARG A 166 -6.72 -1.79 15.18
C ARG A 166 -7.68 -1.91 14.00
N VAL A 167 -8.83 -2.50 14.27
CA VAL A 167 -9.99 -2.56 13.38
C VAL A 167 -10.90 -1.41 13.77
N CYS A 168 -11.17 -0.48 12.86
CA CYS A 168 -12.19 0.55 13.07
C CYS A 168 -13.23 0.49 11.97
N LEU A 169 -14.51 0.47 12.37
CA LEU A 169 -15.66 0.49 11.49
C LEU A 169 -16.58 1.63 11.88
N VAL A 170 -17.08 2.34 10.88
CA VAL A 170 -18.10 3.38 11.05
C VAL A 170 -19.20 3.13 10.03
N LEU A 171 -20.42 3.02 10.54
CA LEU A 171 -21.62 2.97 9.71
C LEU A 171 -22.19 4.38 9.58
N LEU A 172 -22.38 4.81 8.36
CA LEU A 172 -22.88 6.12 7.97
C LEU A 172 -24.33 5.97 7.50
N ASP A 173 -25.24 6.80 8.00
CA ASP A 173 -26.57 6.99 7.42
C ASP A 173 -26.47 8.15 6.42
N LEU A 174 -26.34 7.80 5.13
CA LEU A 174 -26.13 8.74 4.03
C LEU A 174 -27.37 9.64 3.83
N LYS A 175 -28.56 9.12 4.13
CA LYS A 175 -29.81 9.89 4.03
C LYS A 175 -29.92 10.91 5.15
N ALA A 176 -29.54 10.54 6.37
CA ALA A 176 -29.55 11.44 7.53
C ALA A 176 -28.34 12.39 7.55
N GLY A 177 -27.29 12.09 6.78
CA GLY A 177 -26.03 12.83 6.80
C GLY A 177 -25.25 12.68 8.11
N LYS A 178 -25.42 11.55 8.81
CA LYS A 178 -24.90 11.33 10.16
C LYS A 178 -24.21 9.98 10.33
N VAL A 179 -23.30 9.92 11.29
CA VAL A 179 -22.72 8.66 11.78
C VAL A 179 -23.80 7.92 12.57
N ALA A 180 -24.15 6.72 12.11
CA ALA A 180 -25.18 5.90 12.73
C ALA A 180 -24.62 5.06 13.89
N ALA A 181 -23.44 4.46 13.67
CA ALA A 181 -22.75 3.65 14.67
C ALA A 181 -21.25 3.59 14.36
N ASN A 182 -20.44 3.28 15.38
CA ASN A 182 -19.03 2.97 15.20
C ASN A 182 -18.61 1.78 16.08
N ALA A 183 -17.51 1.15 15.73
CA ALA A 183 -16.88 0.11 16.51
C ALA A 183 -15.36 0.19 16.36
N LYS A 184 -14.66 -0.16 17.44
CA LYS A 184 -13.21 -0.25 17.49
C LYS A 184 -12.83 -1.54 18.20
N GLU A 185 -12.11 -2.39 17.49
CA GLU A 185 -11.63 -3.67 17.99
C GLU A 185 -10.13 -3.79 17.71
N PHE A 186 -9.49 -4.76 18.36
CA PHE A 186 -8.10 -5.08 18.13
C PHE A 186 -7.95 -6.53 17.75
N ALA A 187 -7.03 -6.81 16.83
CA ALA A 187 -6.71 -8.12 16.32
C ALA A 187 -5.24 -8.43 16.58
N GLN A 188 -4.95 -9.68 16.94
CA GLN A 188 -3.59 -10.16 16.95
C GLN A 188 -2.97 -10.15 15.53
N PRO A 189 -1.65 -9.96 15.37
CA PRO A 189 -1.00 -9.91 14.05
C PRO A 189 -0.97 -11.25 13.30
N SER A 190 -1.12 -12.36 14.02
CA SER A 190 -1.01 -13.69 13.43
C SER A 190 -2.16 -13.96 12.43
N GLY A 191 -1.81 -14.49 11.27
CA GLY A 191 -2.76 -14.78 10.19
C GLY A 191 -3.21 -13.55 9.39
N VAL A 192 -2.63 -12.38 9.62
CA VAL A 192 -2.94 -11.15 8.86
C VAL A 192 -2.00 -11.02 7.66
N ASP A 193 -2.58 -10.94 6.46
CA ASP A 193 -1.84 -10.64 5.22
C ASP A 193 -2.05 -9.19 4.81
N ILE A 194 -1.08 -8.34 5.10
CA ILE A 194 -1.12 -6.91 4.73
C ILE A 194 -0.50 -6.61 3.36
N THR A 195 -0.29 -7.62 2.50
CA THR A 195 0.24 -7.40 1.16
C THR A 195 -0.67 -6.42 0.41
N PRO A 196 -0.15 -5.27 -0.08
CA PRO A 196 -0.95 -4.31 -0.82
C PRO A 196 -1.57 -4.96 -2.05
N THR A 197 -2.73 -4.49 -2.51
CA THR A 197 -3.33 -5.02 -3.75
C THR A 197 -2.50 -4.63 -4.98
N LYS A 198 -2.77 -5.24 -6.14
CA LYS A 198 -1.92 -5.06 -7.33
C LYS A 198 -1.82 -3.59 -7.76
N PHE A 199 -2.93 -2.85 -7.69
CA PHE A 199 -2.93 -1.41 -7.97
C PHE A 199 -1.96 -0.64 -7.05
N PHE A 200 -2.00 -0.90 -5.73
CA PHE A 200 -1.15 -0.21 -4.75
C PHE A 200 0.31 -0.69 -4.76
N GLN A 201 0.57 -1.94 -5.15
CA GLN A 201 1.94 -2.41 -5.43
C GLN A 201 2.55 -1.62 -6.59
N ASP A 202 1.83 -1.53 -7.71
CA ASP A 202 2.30 -0.84 -8.92
C ASP A 202 2.34 0.69 -8.77
N SER A 203 1.60 1.24 -7.81
CA SER A 203 1.57 2.68 -7.50
C SER A 203 2.94 3.17 -7.03
N PRO A 204 3.62 4.06 -7.77
CA PRO A 204 4.95 4.52 -7.39
C PRO A 204 4.92 5.72 -6.45
N VAL A 205 3.75 6.32 -6.20
CA VAL A 205 3.61 7.56 -5.42
C VAL A 205 2.72 7.35 -4.21
N TRP A 206 3.04 8.06 -3.13
CA TRP A 206 2.23 8.21 -1.95
C TRP A 206 2.23 9.67 -1.47
N ILE A 207 1.04 10.16 -1.10
CA ILE A 207 0.81 11.44 -0.43
C ILE A 207 -0.28 11.20 0.60
N ALA A 208 -0.23 11.87 1.74
CA ALA A 208 -1.37 11.99 2.65
C ALA A 208 -2.43 12.93 2.04
N ASP A 209 -3.15 12.48 1.00
CA ASP A 209 -4.11 13.32 0.29
C ASP A 209 -5.36 13.64 1.14
N PRO A 210 -5.94 14.85 1.04
CA PRO A 210 -7.03 15.27 1.92
C PRO A 210 -8.28 14.37 1.88
N PRO A 211 -8.73 13.87 0.71
CA PRO A 211 -9.87 12.96 0.64
C PRO A 211 -9.64 11.61 1.35
N THR A 212 -8.45 11.00 1.21
CA THR A 212 -8.06 9.81 1.97
C THR A 212 -7.97 10.10 3.47
N GLN A 213 -7.43 11.27 3.85
CA GLN A 213 -7.39 11.68 5.25
C GLN A 213 -8.79 11.92 5.84
N ALA A 214 -9.74 12.44 5.05
CA ALA A 214 -11.14 12.57 5.47
C ALA A 214 -11.80 11.21 5.74
N TYR A 215 -11.54 10.22 4.88
CA TYR A 215 -11.94 8.83 5.13
C TYR A 215 -11.37 8.33 6.46
N ILE A 216 -10.05 8.46 6.67
CA ILE A 216 -9.37 7.96 7.87
C ILE A 216 -9.88 8.67 9.14
N ARG A 217 -10.09 10.00 9.09
CA ARG A 217 -10.64 10.77 10.22
C ARG A 217 -12.05 10.30 10.58
N THR A 218 -12.87 9.90 9.61
CA THR A 218 -14.20 9.34 9.91
C THR A 218 -14.10 8.21 10.94
N CYS A 219 -13.15 7.28 10.78
CA CYS A 219 -12.88 6.22 11.75
C CYS A 219 -12.28 6.72 13.08
N GLN A 220 -11.42 7.74 13.04
CA GLN A 220 -10.62 8.12 14.21
C GLN A 220 -11.31 9.11 15.15
N THR A 221 -12.17 10.00 14.62
CA THR A 221 -12.64 11.17 15.37
C THR A 221 -14.15 11.25 15.56
N THR A 222 -14.95 10.44 14.85
CA THR A 222 -16.41 10.56 14.88
C THR A 222 -17.08 9.65 15.91
N LYS A 223 -18.25 10.07 16.36
CA LYS A 223 -19.14 9.34 17.28
C LYS A 223 -20.55 9.24 16.69
N PRO A 224 -21.36 8.26 17.13
CA PRO A 224 -22.76 8.19 16.71
C PRO A 224 -23.51 9.51 16.94
N GLY A 225 -24.21 9.98 15.91
CA GLY A 225 -24.92 11.26 15.89
C GLY A 225 -24.15 12.43 15.26
N ASP A 226 -22.82 12.33 15.13
CA ASP A 226 -22.00 13.35 14.47
C ASP A 226 -22.36 13.47 12.99
N PRO A 227 -22.21 14.67 12.38
CA PRO A 227 -22.34 14.82 10.93
C PRO A 227 -21.24 14.04 10.22
N ILE A 228 -21.55 13.51 9.03
CA ILE A 228 -20.54 12.90 8.16
C ILE A 228 -19.61 14.00 7.63
N ASP A 229 -18.30 13.71 7.52
CA ASP A 229 -17.33 14.66 6.94
C ASP A 229 -17.81 15.10 5.53
N PRO A 230 -18.00 16.40 5.28
CA PRO A 230 -18.55 16.88 4.02
C PRO A 230 -17.64 16.56 2.83
N VAL A 231 -16.31 16.46 3.04
CA VAL A 231 -15.36 16.03 2.00
C VAL A 231 -15.64 14.57 1.63
N TYR A 232 -15.95 13.72 2.60
CA TYR A 232 -16.33 12.32 2.34
C TYR A 232 -17.63 12.22 1.53
N LEU A 233 -18.68 12.94 1.94
CA LEU A 233 -19.95 12.94 1.21
C LEU A 233 -19.80 13.41 -0.23
N GLN A 234 -18.98 14.45 -0.46
CA GLN A 234 -18.76 14.98 -1.81
C GLN A 234 -18.04 13.98 -2.72
N GLN A 235 -17.15 13.14 -2.17
CA GLN A 235 -16.34 12.22 -2.97
C GLN A 235 -16.98 10.84 -3.20
N ILE A 236 -18.05 10.45 -2.51
CA ILE A 236 -18.54 9.05 -2.53
C ILE A 236 -18.81 8.51 -3.95
N LYS A 237 -19.32 9.36 -4.86
CA LYS A 237 -19.52 8.99 -6.27
C LYS A 237 -18.21 8.79 -7.02
N ALA A 238 -17.23 9.67 -6.80
CA ALA A 238 -15.90 9.53 -7.37
C ALA A 238 -15.16 8.31 -6.79
N ALA A 239 -15.32 8.03 -5.50
CA ALA A 239 -14.77 6.85 -4.83
C ALA A 239 -15.31 5.56 -5.45
N ALA A 240 -16.62 5.48 -5.75
CA ALA A 240 -17.19 4.32 -6.43
C ALA A 240 -16.65 4.14 -7.87
N LEU A 241 -16.45 5.24 -8.63
CA LEU A 241 -15.79 5.18 -9.95
C LEU A 241 -14.34 4.72 -9.84
N ILE A 242 -13.61 5.22 -8.83
CA ILE A 242 -12.22 4.82 -8.55
C ILE A 242 -12.16 3.34 -8.18
N ASN A 243 -13.09 2.84 -7.36
CA ASN A 243 -13.20 1.43 -7.00
C ASN A 243 -13.34 0.55 -8.26
N GLU A 244 -14.31 0.86 -9.12
CA GLU A 244 -14.46 0.12 -10.39
C GLU A 244 -13.23 0.23 -11.30
N ALA A 245 -12.55 1.38 -11.30
CA ALA A 245 -11.34 1.61 -12.09
C ALA A 245 -10.16 0.76 -11.59
N VAL A 246 -9.95 0.72 -10.27
CA VAL A 246 -8.95 -0.14 -9.61
C VAL A 246 -9.24 -1.60 -9.94
N ASP A 247 -10.49 -2.03 -9.81
CA ASP A 247 -10.92 -3.38 -10.16
C ASP A 247 -10.62 -3.74 -11.61
N ALA A 248 -10.91 -2.82 -12.54
CA ALA A 248 -10.58 -2.99 -13.95
C ALA A 248 -9.07 -3.06 -14.18
N TYR A 249 -8.27 -2.23 -13.48
CA TYR A 249 -6.81 -2.26 -13.57
C TYR A 249 -6.25 -3.62 -13.15
N GLU A 250 -6.69 -4.13 -12.00
CA GLU A 250 -6.21 -5.40 -11.45
C GLU A 250 -6.63 -6.61 -12.29
N LYS A 251 -7.75 -6.49 -13.02
CA LYS A 251 -8.21 -7.47 -14.02
C LYS A 251 -7.50 -7.32 -15.39
N GLY A 252 -6.54 -6.40 -15.52
CA GLY A 252 -5.81 -6.14 -16.76
C GLY A 252 -6.61 -5.38 -17.84
N GLN A 253 -7.79 -4.85 -17.49
CA GLN A 253 -8.66 -4.08 -18.38
C GLN A 253 -8.21 -2.61 -18.40
N TYR A 254 -6.97 -2.35 -18.82
CA TYR A 254 -6.33 -1.04 -18.65
C TYR A 254 -7.03 0.10 -19.38
N GLU A 255 -7.61 -0.13 -20.56
CA GLU A 255 -8.38 0.91 -21.26
C GLU A 255 -9.66 1.29 -20.51
N ARG A 256 -10.41 0.29 -20.03
CA ARG A 256 -11.59 0.50 -19.19
C ARG A 256 -11.22 1.24 -17.90
N SER A 257 -10.17 0.79 -17.23
CA SER A 257 -9.62 1.43 -16.03
C SER A 257 -9.31 2.91 -16.31
N ARG A 258 -8.58 3.22 -17.39
CA ARG A 258 -8.24 4.60 -17.76
C ARG A 258 -9.50 5.45 -17.98
N ASN A 259 -10.52 4.92 -18.65
CA ASN A 259 -11.77 5.64 -18.91
C ASN A 259 -12.57 5.90 -17.62
N LEU A 260 -12.59 4.96 -16.69
CA LEU A 260 -13.21 5.12 -15.37
C LEU A 260 -12.46 6.15 -14.53
N PHE A 261 -11.13 6.10 -14.45
CA PHE A 261 -10.33 7.12 -13.77
C PHE A 261 -10.49 8.51 -14.42
N ALA A 262 -10.57 8.59 -15.75
CA ALA A 262 -10.85 9.85 -16.43
C ALA A 262 -12.23 10.40 -16.05
N SER A 263 -13.23 9.53 -15.93
CA SER A 263 -14.58 9.92 -15.48
C SER A 263 -14.58 10.34 -14.01
N ALA A 264 -13.85 9.64 -13.15
CA ALA A 264 -13.64 10.02 -11.76
C ALA A 264 -13.03 11.41 -11.66
N SER A 265 -11.98 11.73 -12.43
CA SER A 265 -11.33 13.06 -12.39
C SER A 265 -12.23 14.24 -12.78
N ARG A 266 -13.35 13.99 -13.47
CA ARG A 266 -14.35 15.00 -13.82
C ARG A 266 -15.54 15.02 -12.85
N THR A 267 -15.58 14.10 -11.90
CA THR A 267 -16.64 13.98 -10.90
C THR A 267 -16.25 14.79 -9.66
N ALA A 268 -17.24 15.39 -8.97
CA ALA A 268 -17.01 16.08 -7.71
C ALA A 268 -16.30 15.14 -6.70
N GLY A 269 -15.26 15.65 -6.02
CA GLY A 269 -14.40 14.86 -5.13
C GLY A 269 -13.45 13.89 -5.84
N GLY A 270 -13.36 13.93 -7.17
CA GLY A 270 -12.45 13.12 -7.97
C GLY A 270 -11.07 13.70 -8.20
N ASP A 271 -10.84 14.96 -7.83
CA ASP A 271 -9.52 15.60 -7.77
C ASP A 271 -8.74 15.07 -6.56
N GLN A 272 -8.22 13.86 -6.70
CA GLN A 272 -7.50 13.16 -5.64
C GLN A 272 -6.37 12.32 -6.21
N LEU A 273 -5.36 12.06 -5.40
CA LEU A 273 -4.13 11.36 -5.82
C LEU A 273 -4.43 10.00 -6.48
N ARG A 274 -5.30 9.19 -5.88
CA ARG A 274 -5.66 7.86 -6.39
C ARG A 274 -6.17 7.91 -7.84
N THR A 275 -6.94 8.94 -8.18
CA THR A 275 -7.41 9.16 -9.55
C THR A 275 -6.25 9.38 -10.53
N TYR A 276 -5.31 10.24 -10.17
CA TYR A 276 -4.18 10.57 -11.05
C TYR A 276 -3.19 9.40 -11.17
N ILE A 277 -2.95 8.67 -10.08
CA ILE A 277 -2.18 7.42 -10.10
C ILE A 277 -2.82 6.43 -11.07
N GLY A 278 -4.13 6.27 -11.02
CA GLY A 278 -4.86 5.37 -11.91
C GLY A 278 -4.77 5.76 -13.39
N LEU A 279 -4.87 7.07 -13.69
CA LEU A 279 -4.62 7.60 -15.04
C LEU A 279 -3.20 7.31 -15.51
N TYR A 280 -2.20 7.51 -14.66
CA TYR A 280 -0.80 7.22 -14.97
C TYR A 280 -0.58 5.73 -15.23
N LEU A 281 -0.97 4.86 -14.29
CA LEU A 281 -0.75 3.41 -14.39
C LEU A 281 -1.43 2.84 -15.63
N SER A 282 -2.68 3.21 -15.88
CA SER A 282 -3.45 2.70 -17.01
C SER A 282 -2.96 3.25 -18.35
N SER A 283 -2.50 4.51 -18.40
CA SER A 283 -1.90 5.10 -19.60
C SER A 283 -0.54 4.49 -19.92
N TRP A 284 0.27 4.22 -18.90
CA TRP A 284 1.55 3.55 -19.05
C TRP A 284 1.39 2.13 -19.61
N LYS A 285 0.46 1.35 -19.02
CA LYS A 285 0.18 -0.03 -19.46
C LYS A 285 -0.39 -0.14 -20.87
N THR A 286 -1.02 0.92 -21.37
CA THR A 286 -1.58 0.99 -22.74
C THR A 286 -0.61 1.64 -23.75
N GLY A 287 0.59 2.06 -23.32
CA GLY A 287 1.56 2.74 -24.19
C GLY A 287 1.17 4.17 -24.59
N ALA A 288 0.19 4.76 -23.90
CA ALA A 288 -0.34 6.09 -24.16
C ALA A 288 0.59 7.17 -23.58
N LYS A 289 1.66 7.48 -24.34
CA LYS A 289 2.80 8.29 -23.87
C LYS A 289 2.40 9.69 -23.39
N GLU A 290 1.60 10.41 -24.17
CA GLU A 290 1.16 11.77 -23.84
C GLU A 290 0.34 11.78 -22.55
N GLN A 291 -0.66 10.90 -22.45
CA GLN A 291 -1.53 10.77 -21.28
C GLN A 291 -0.74 10.32 -20.04
N THR A 292 0.32 9.53 -20.22
CA THR A 292 1.24 9.16 -19.13
C THR A 292 1.96 10.39 -18.60
N VAL A 293 2.52 11.22 -19.49
CA VAL A 293 3.22 12.45 -19.12
C VAL A 293 2.28 13.43 -18.42
N ASP A 294 1.06 13.60 -18.94
CA ASP A 294 0.03 14.47 -18.34
C ASP A 294 -0.37 14.00 -16.95
N ALA A 295 -0.55 12.68 -16.77
CA ALA A 295 -0.89 12.12 -15.48
C ALA A 295 0.25 12.30 -14.45
N ILE A 296 1.51 12.10 -14.86
CA ILE A 296 2.67 12.39 -13.99
C ILE A 296 2.70 13.87 -13.60
N ALA A 297 2.49 14.78 -14.57
CA ALA A 297 2.46 16.21 -14.30
C ALA A 297 1.41 16.56 -13.24
N LYS A 298 0.19 16.00 -13.35
CA LYS A 298 -0.88 16.19 -12.37
C LYS A 298 -0.53 15.63 -10.98
N ILE A 299 0.11 14.46 -10.90
CA ILE A 299 0.53 13.88 -9.62
C ILE A 299 1.60 14.76 -8.95
N VAL A 300 2.60 15.20 -9.72
CA VAL A 300 3.65 16.10 -9.22
C VAL A 300 3.03 17.42 -8.75
N ASP A 301 2.17 18.03 -9.56
CA ASP A 301 1.48 19.27 -9.22
C ASP A 301 0.67 19.14 -7.92
N PHE A 302 -0.11 18.06 -7.80
CA PHE A 302 -0.91 17.73 -6.62
C PHE A 302 -0.04 17.56 -5.37
N GLY A 303 1.08 16.83 -5.47
CA GLY A 303 2.00 16.62 -4.34
C GLY A 303 2.75 17.87 -3.89
N LEU A 304 3.19 18.69 -4.84
CA LEU A 304 3.82 19.97 -4.54
C LEU A 304 2.82 20.96 -3.91
N ASN A 305 1.56 20.99 -4.37
CA ASN A 305 0.49 21.75 -3.72
C ASN A 305 0.21 21.25 -2.30
N SER A 306 0.32 19.94 -2.08
CA SER A 306 0.17 19.30 -0.77
C SER A 306 1.42 19.40 0.12
N SER A 307 2.45 20.14 -0.32
CA SER A 307 3.75 20.32 0.33
C SER A 307 4.57 19.04 0.57
N ARG A 308 4.12 17.88 0.06
CA ARG A 308 4.78 16.59 0.26
C ARG A 308 4.44 15.67 -0.90
N LEU A 309 5.46 15.10 -1.53
CA LEU A 309 5.35 14.10 -2.59
C LEU A 309 6.31 12.97 -2.30
N ALA A 310 5.83 11.75 -2.07
CA ALA A 310 6.70 10.61 -1.82
C ALA A 310 6.65 9.59 -2.95
N ILE A 311 7.80 9.15 -3.44
CA ILE A 311 7.94 8.31 -4.63
C ILE A 311 8.85 7.11 -4.34
N LYS A 312 8.41 5.93 -4.74
CA LYS A 312 9.21 4.70 -4.76
C LYS A 312 10.21 4.78 -5.91
N PHE A 313 11.50 4.66 -5.58
CA PHE A 313 12.57 4.58 -6.57
C PHE A 313 13.25 3.21 -6.50
N PRO A 314 13.51 2.56 -7.65
CA PRO A 314 14.11 1.23 -7.69
C PRO A 314 15.63 1.32 -7.46
N PHE A 315 16.06 1.60 -6.23
CA PHE A 315 17.47 1.58 -5.89
C PHE A 315 18.02 0.15 -5.87
N GLN A 316 19.26 -0.02 -6.33
CA GLN A 316 20.00 -1.27 -6.15
C GLN A 316 20.14 -1.60 -4.64
N PRO A 317 20.08 -2.89 -4.25
CA PRO A 317 20.28 -3.31 -2.86
C PRO A 317 21.58 -2.76 -2.28
N GLY A 318 21.52 -2.16 -1.08
CA GLY A 318 22.68 -1.58 -0.40
C GLY A 318 23.33 -0.37 -1.09
N SER A 319 22.73 0.15 -2.16
CA SER A 319 23.29 1.20 -3.01
C SER A 319 22.36 2.40 -3.16
N ALA A 320 22.96 3.54 -3.54
CA ALA A 320 22.25 4.76 -3.92
C ALA A 320 21.97 4.85 -5.43
N ALA A 321 22.54 3.95 -6.23
CA ALA A 321 22.29 3.91 -7.66
C ALA A 321 20.90 3.35 -7.97
N LEU A 322 20.22 3.95 -8.95
CA LEU A 322 18.98 3.40 -9.51
C LEU A 322 19.28 2.20 -10.39
N GLN A 323 18.36 1.23 -10.37
CA GLN A 323 18.39 0.10 -11.26
C GLN A 323 17.99 0.56 -12.67
N THR A 324 18.85 0.30 -13.66
CA THR A 324 18.63 0.63 -15.07
C THR A 324 18.18 -0.60 -15.86
N GLY A 325 17.46 -0.38 -16.97
CA GLY A 325 17.25 -1.41 -17.98
C GLY A 325 16.10 -2.40 -17.78
N SER A 326 15.24 -2.24 -16.76
CA SER A 326 13.99 -3.00 -16.70
C SER A 326 12.92 -2.35 -17.56
N LYS A 327 12.35 -3.10 -18.53
CA LYS A 327 11.21 -2.66 -19.35
C LYS A 327 9.97 -2.34 -18.51
N ASP A 328 9.88 -2.89 -17.31
CA ASP A 328 8.76 -2.72 -16.38
C ASP A 328 9.05 -1.69 -15.28
N ALA A 329 10.28 -1.14 -15.20
CA ALA A 329 10.57 -0.07 -14.25
C ALA A 329 9.74 1.16 -14.63
N ALA A 330 9.05 1.74 -13.64
CA ALA A 330 8.41 3.05 -13.77
C ALA A 330 9.41 4.03 -14.40
N PRO A 331 8.95 4.96 -15.26
CA PRO A 331 9.81 5.89 -15.97
C PRO A 331 10.30 6.98 -15.01
N HIS A 332 11.20 6.61 -14.10
CA HIS A 332 11.74 7.46 -13.05
C HIS A 332 12.41 8.72 -13.61
N GLU A 333 12.99 8.64 -14.80
CA GLU A 333 13.50 9.81 -15.53
C GLU A 333 12.39 10.80 -15.90
N LEU A 334 11.19 10.33 -16.30
CA LEU A 334 10.04 11.21 -16.53
C LEU A 334 9.57 11.84 -15.22
N TRP A 335 9.51 11.07 -14.13
CA TRP A 335 9.18 11.62 -12.81
C TRP A 335 10.14 12.75 -12.40
N LEU A 336 11.45 12.51 -12.49
CA LEU A 336 12.47 13.51 -12.16
C LEU A 336 12.38 14.75 -13.06
N ALA A 337 12.18 14.58 -14.36
CA ALA A 337 12.00 15.69 -15.29
C ALA A 337 10.77 16.55 -14.97
N GLN A 338 9.65 15.91 -14.60
CA GLN A 338 8.40 16.59 -14.24
C GLN A 338 8.54 17.34 -12.91
N ILE A 339 9.16 16.73 -11.90
CA ILE A 339 9.48 17.39 -10.62
C ILE A 339 10.40 18.60 -10.86
N ALA A 340 11.46 18.43 -11.65
CA ALA A 340 12.39 19.51 -11.95
C ALA A 340 11.68 20.70 -12.63
N ARG A 341 10.87 20.41 -13.65
CA ARG A 341 10.11 21.44 -14.37
C ARG A 341 9.14 22.18 -13.45
N GLU A 342 8.28 21.46 -12.73
CA GLU A 342 7.25 22.08 -11.90
C GLU A 342 7.85 22.85 -10.73
N SER A 343 8.90 22.32 -10.10
CA SER A 343 9.58 23.02 -9.00
C SER A 343 10.25 24.32 -9.46
N THR A 344 10.88 24.28 -10.64
CA THR A 344 11.50 25.48 -11.24
C THR A 344 10.45 26.53 -11.59
N ARG A 345 9.38 26.11 -12.29
CA ARG A 345 8.26 26.97 -12.70
C ARG A 345 7.60 27.67 -11.51
N ARG A 346 7.46 26.96 -10.39
CA ARG A 346 6.78 27.44 -9.18
C ARG A 346 7.69 28.24 -8.25
N GLY A 347 9.00 28.22 -8.45
CA GLY A 347 9.91 28.96 -7.58
C GLY A 347 10.14 28.32 -6.20
N ILE A 348 9.75 27.07 -5.99
CA ILE A 348 9.72 26.44 -4.66
C ILE A 348 11.06 25.81 -4.26
N CYS A 349 11.25 25.64 -2.95
CA CYS A 349 12.38 24.90 -2.39
C CYS A 349 11.95 23.51 -1.91
N LEU A 350 12.80 22.50 -2.15
CA LEU A 350 12.51 21.10 -1.85
C LEU A 350 13.57 20.47 -0.94
N GLU A 351 13.13 19.88 0.16
CA GLU A 351 13.92 18.94 0.94
C GLU A 351 13.67 17.54 0.38
N ILE A 352 14.73 16.90 -0.09
CA ILE A 352 14.72 15.56 -0.66
C ILE A 352 15.11 14.61 0.47
N ILE A 353 14.16 13.79 0.91
CA ILE A 353 14.30 12.96 2.11
C ILE A 353 14.33 11.49 1.70
N GLY A 354 15.41 10.81 2.07
CA GLY A 354 15.53 9.38 1.88
C GLY A 354 14.89 8.60 3.04
N HIS A 355 14.15 7.55 2.69
CA HIS A 355 13.60 6.58 3.64
C HIS A 355 14.05 5.15 3.31
N THR A 356 14.11 4.31 4.32
CA THR A 356 14.36 2.87 4.20
C THR A 356 13.35 2.11 5.04
N ASP A 357 13.15 0.83 4.76
CA ASP A 357 12.54 -0.04 5.75
C ASP A 357 13.42 -0.20 7.01
N VAL A 358 12.91 -0.92 8.02
CA VAL A 358 13.60 -1.11 9.30
C VAL A 358 14.68 -2.20 9.25
N ILE A 359 14.91 -2.84 8.11
CA ILE A 359 15.88 -3.93 8.01
C ILE A 359 17.28 -3.35 8.02
N GLY A 360 18.11 -3.84 8.95
CA GLY A 360 19.50 -3.43 9.09
C GLY A 360 19.73 -2.42 10.23
N PRO A 361 21.01 -2.10 10.53
CA PRO A 361 21.34 -1.17 11.61
C PRO A 361 20.85 0.25 11.32
N LYS A 362 20.22 0.90 12.31
CA LYS A 362 19.68 2.27 12.18
C LYS A 362 20.68 3.27 11.59
N ALA A 363 21.93 3.27 12.08
CA ALA A 363 22.97 4.16 11.58
C ALA A 363 23.33 3.92 10.10
N LEU A 364 23.26 2.66 9.63
CA LEU A 364 23.49 2.33 8.23
C LEU A 364 22.31 2.80 7.37
N ASN A 365 21.09 2.58 7.84
CA ASN A 365 19.86 2.98 7.16
C ASN A 365 19.77 4.50 7.00
N GLN A 366 20.12 5.28 8.03
CA GLN A 366 20.18 6.73 7.95
C GLN A 366 21.20 7.22 6.92
N ARG A 367 22.42 6.64 6.90
CA ARG A 367 23.45 6.99 5.91
C ARG A 367 23.04 6.61 4.48
N LEU A 368 22.45 5.42 4.30
CA LEU A 368 21.98 4.95 2.99
C LEU A 368 20.86 5.82 2.46
N ALA A 369 19.88 6.16 3.30
CA ALA A 369 18.82 7.10 2.99
C ALA A 369 19.37 8.45 2.53
N ALA A 370 20.30 9.05 3.29
CA ALA A 370 20.89 10.34 2.94
C ALA A 370 21.64 10.29 1.60
N ARG A 371 22.39 9.21 1.33
CA ARG A 371 23.07 9.02 0.03
C ARG A 371 22.11 8.89 -1.14
N ARG A 372 20.97 8.21 -0.95
CA ARG A 372 19.92 8.08 -1.96
C ARG A 372 19.24 9.41 -2.25
N ALA A 373 18.95 10.20 -1.21
CA ALA A 373 18.44 11.56 -1.37
C ALA A 373 19.43 12.46 -2.13
N GLU A 374 20.70 12.42 -1.77
CA GLU A 374 21.76 13.18 -2.45
C GLU A 374 21.90 12.79 -3.93
N TYR A 375 21.82 11.48 -4.22
CA TYR A 375 21.81 11.00 -5.60
C TYR A 375 20.66 11.61 -6.41
N ILE A 376 19.43 11.60 -5.85
CA ILE A 376 18.26 12.19 -6.52
C ILE A 376 18.41 13.70 -6.68
N LYS A 377 18.94 14.39 -5.67
CA LYS A 377 19.27 15.82 -5.75
C LYS A 377 20.18 16.11 -6.93
N GLN A 378 21.29 15.39 -7.07
CA GLN A 378 22.24 15.57 -8.17
C GLN A 378 21.59 15.34 -9.55
N ARG A 379 20.65 14.40 -9.67
CA ARG A 379 19.88 14.20 -10.89
C ARG A 379 18.97 15.39 -11.19
N LEU A 380 18.31 15.96 -10.19
CA LEU A 380 17.48 17.17 -10.35
C LEU A 380 18.33 18.39 -10.72
N ASP A 381 19.49 18.57 -10.10
CA ASP A 381 20.43 19.65 -10.41
C ASP A 381 20.89 19.59 -11.87
N GLY A 382 21.14 18.38 -12.40
CA GLY A 382 21.48 18.18 -13.81
C GLY A 382 20.32 18.47 -14.79
N LEU A 383 19.06 18.30 -14.35
CA LEU A 383 17.86 18.58 -15.15
C LEU A 383 17.48 20.07 -15.11
N ALA A 384 17.70 20.74 -13.98
CA ALA A 384 17.40 22.15 -13.77
C ALA A 384 18.44 22.79 -12.82
N PRO A 385 19.49 23.42 -13.34
CA PRO A 385 20.58 23.98 -12.53
C PRO A 385 20.13 24.99 -11.47
N ASP A 386 19.04 25.73 -11.71
CA ASP A 386 18.46 26.67 -10.75
C ASP A 386 17.91 26.00 -9.48
N LEU A 387 17.67 24.69 -9.51
CA LEU A 387 17.25 23.92 -8.33
C LEU A 387 18.42 23.61 -7.40
N ALA A 388 19.68 23.70 -7.86
CA ALA A 388 20.84 23.37 -7.04
C ALA A 388 20.94 24.22 -5.76
N ARG A 389 20.43 25.46 -5.80
CA ARG A 389 20.37 26.39 -4.67
C ARG A 389 19.05 26.33 -3.88
N ARG A 390 18.07 25.58 -4.38
CA ARG A 390 16.70 25.47 -3.83
C ARG A 390 16.37 24.06 -3.37
N THR A 391 17.34 23.15 -3.38
CA THR A 391 17.18 21.78 -2.95
C THR A 391 18.21 21.43 -1.88
N ILE A 392 17.79 20.63 -0.90
CA ILE A 392 18.66 20.04 0.11
C ILE A 392 18.34 18.56 0.23
N ALA A 393 19.28 17.76 0.72
CA ALA A 393 19.10 16.32 0.90
C ALA A 393 19.23 15.92 2.37
N ALA A 394 18.35 15.03 2.83
CA ALA A 394 18.34 14.48 4.17
C ALA A 394 18.05 12.97 4.16
N GLY A 395 18.43 12.27 5.22
CA GLY A 395 18.14 10.86 5.40
C GLY A 395 17.44 10.59 6.72
N LYS A 396 16.23 10.03 6.67
CA LYS A 396 15.46 9.61 7.86
C LYS A 396 15.60 8.12 8.16
N GLY A 397 16.16 7.35 7.23
CA GLY A 397 16.23 5.89 7.39
C GLY A 397 14.84 5.32 7.67
N ALA A 398 14.71 4.56 8.76
CA ALA A 398 13.46 3.92 9.17
C ALA A 398 12.64 4.71 10.21
N ASP A 399 13.04 5.95 10.53
CA ASP A 399 12.43 6.71 11.63
C ASP A 399 10.99 7.19 11.31
N GLU A 400 10.62 7.21 10.02
CA GLU A 400 9.31 7.66 9.51
C GLU A 400 8.67 6.61 8.58
N ASN A 401 8.70 5.33 9.00
CA ASN A 401 8.02 4.24 8.30
C ASN A 401 6.50 4.40 8.35
N LEU A 402 5.86 4.14 7.22
CA LEU A 402 4.41 4.14 7.07
C LEU A 402 3.84 2.76 7.43
N VAL A 403 4.43 1.69 6.89
CA VAL A 403 3.96 0.31 7.12
C VAL A 403 4.68 -0.30 8.32
N GLY A 404 6.02 -0.39 8.25
CA GLY A 404 6.85 -0.88 9.35
C GLY A 404 6.62 -2.35 9.72
N SER A 405 6.28 -3.21 8.75
CA SER A 405 5.99 -4.63 8.99
C SER A 405 7.22 -5.49 9.16
N ARG A 406 8.40 -4.97 8.80
CA ARG A 406 9.73 -5.59 9.04
C ARG A 406 9.96 -6.88 8.24
N THR A 407 9.28 -7.00 7.12
CA THR A 407 9.21 -8.21 6.30
C THR A 407 10.14 -8.19 5.11
N GLY A 408 10.50 -6.99 4.64
CA GLY A 408 11.48 -6.80 3.56
C GLY A 408 10.97 -7.13 2.18
N ASP A 409 9.67 -7.31 2.02
CA ASP A 409 9.02 -7.64 0.75
C ASP A 409 8.12 -6.48 0.26
N ALA A 410 7.14 -6.81 -0.58
CA ALA A 410 6.18 -5.86 -1.16
C ALA A 410 5.41 -5.04 -0.10
N ARG A 411 5.25 -5.58 1.13
CA ARG A 411 4.57 -4.89 2.23
C ARG A 411 5.31 -3.64 2.69
N ASP A 412 6.64 -3.68 2.71
CA ASP A 412 7.48 -2.56 3.17
C ASP A 412 7.94 -1.66 2.01
N GLU A 413 7.46 -1.85 0.77
CA GLU A 413 7.93 -1.06 -0.39
C GLU A 413 7.69 0.44 -0.24
N LEU A 414 6.59 0.84 0.42
CA LEU A 414 6.31 2.25 0.72
C LEU A 414 7.29 2.86 1.73
N ASP A 415 7.98 2.05 2.54
CA ASP A 415 9.01 2.54 3.46
C ASP A 415 10.34 2.81 2.73
N ARG A 416 10.52 2.22 1.54
CA ARG A 416 11.69 2.45 0.66
C ARG A 416 11.38 3.51 -0.40
N ARG A 417 11.25 4.76 0.04
CA ARG A 417 10.84 5.90 -0.80
C ARG A 417 11.80 7.09 -0.71
N ILE A 418 11.66 8.00 -1.67
CA ILE A 418 12.19 9.35 -1.63
C ILE A 418 11.03 10.31 -1.50
N GLU A 419 11.14 11.23 -0.59
CA GLU A 419 10.14 12.26 -0.36
C GLU A 419 10.67 13.62 -0.77
N PHE A 420 9.81 14.42 -1.40
CA PHE A 420 10.05 15.79 -1.77
C PHE A 420 9.12 16.65 -0.91
N ALA A 421 9.68 17.25 0.14
CA ALA A 421 8.97 18.13 1.05
C ALA A 421 9.19 19.60 0.65
N VAL A 422 8.12 20.37 0.48
CA VAL A 422 8.21 21.79 0.14
C VAL A 422 8.52 22.58 1.41
N PHE A 423 9.52 23.45 1.33
CA PHE A 423 9.85 24.37 2.43
C PHE A 423 10.04 25.80 1.91
N GLN A 424 10.02 26.77 2.84
CA GLN A 424 10.24 28.17 2.51
C GLN A 424 11.69 28.40 2.08
N CYS A 425 11.89 28.89 0.86
CA CYS A 425 13.22 29.29 0.43
C CYS A 425 13.78 30.35 1.38
N SER A 426 15.00 30.13 1.88
CA SER A 426 15.72 31.20 2.55
C SER A 426 15.91 32.33 1.53
N ALA A 427 15.52 33.55 1.89
CA ALA A 427 15.94 34.73 1.13
C ALA A 427 17.46 34.71 1.09
N ALA A 428 18.03 34.60 -0.11
CA ALA A 428 19.48 34.65 -0.29
C ALA A 428 19.98 35.92 0.41
N ARG A 429 20.83 35.76 1.43
CA ARG A 429 21.60 36.86 2.01
C ARG A 429 22.73 37.23 1.08
#